data_AF-A0A554IYW4-F1
#
_entry.id   AF-A0A554IYW4-F1
#
_cell.length_a   1.000
_cell.length_b   1.000
_cell.length_c   1.000
_cell.angle_alpha   90.00
_cell.angle_beta   90.00
_cell.angle_gamma   90.00
#
_symmetry.space_group_name_H-M   'P 1'
#
loop_
_entity.id
_entity.type
_entity.pdbx_description
1 polymer ?
#
loop_
_entity_poly.entity_id
_entity_poly.type
_entity_poly.pdbx_seq_one_letter_code
_entity_poly.pdbx_strand_id
1 'polypeptide(L)'
;MFDLILKDEDKKWLQVHYPTLKIQKSNDGIVEIVGPFIFSMAFQSEGEPYVINPALDYTKGTKIQDEYQIRIELKGSEFSDLPQVYEIGSRLQKVADGRNLRREDLHINPSGAACLCIRPDEAGNLPNGFNLEDFFNILLVPFFYAQSYFEKNNTWPWGQYSHGVWGFIEWYLKQEKSTSTKTEDLLQRLQKYGNEWTKIRAILAPRYKIKGHQNCICGKMEKMRNCHPEVFRGFWRLKQDMSDFKILI
;
A
#
# COMPACT_ATOMS: atom_id res chain seq x y z
N MET A 1 -15.86 2.79 2.99
CA MET A 1 -15.78 3.61 1.77
C MET A 1 -15.73 5.07 2.16
N PHE A 2 -14.66 5.75 1.75
CA PHE A 2 -14.51 7.17 1.99
C PHE A 2 -15.40 7.99 1.07
N ASP A 3 -15.79 9.18 1.53
CA ASP A 3 -16.43 10.19 0.70
C ASP A 3 -15.35 11.03 -0.01
N LEU A 4 -15.06 10.69 -1.27
CA LEU A 4 -13.95 11.27 -2.04
C LEU A 4 -14.36 12.58 -2.75
N ILE A 5 -14.93 13.51 -1.99
CA ILE A 5 -15.37 14.82 -2.49
C ILE A 5 -14.40 15.89 -2.03
N LEU A 6 -13.94 16.75 -2.95
CA LEU A 6 -13.17 17.94 -2.60
C LEU A 6 -14.06 19.03 -2.06
N LYS A 7 -13.82 19.40 -0.81
CA LYS A 7 -14.39 20.60 -0.19
C LYS A 7 -13.63 21.84 -0.67
N ASP A 8 -14.20 23.02 -0.45
CA ASP A 8 -13.53 24.26 -0.86
C ASP A 8 -12.26 24.55 -0.06
N GLU A 9 -12.17 24.06 1.18
CA GLU A 9 -10.94 24.06 1.97
C GLU A 9 -9.83 23.22 1.32
N ASP A 10 -10.15 22.02 0.83
CA ASP A 10 -9.20 21.15 0.14
C ASP A 10 -8.63 21.82 -1.13
N LYS A 11 -9.50 22.48 -1.91
CA LYS A 11 -9.08 23.20 -3.12
C LYS A 11 -8.14 24.35 -2.81
N LYS A 12 -8.45 25.14 -1.78
CA LYS A 12 -7.59 26.24 -1.32
C LYS A 12 -6.25 25.71 -0.82
N TRP A 13 -6.27 24.66 -0.01
CA TRP A 13 -5.06 24.02 0.49
C TRP A 13 -4.19 23.51 -0.66
N LEU A 14 -4.78 22.79 -1.62
CA LEU A 14 -4.06 22.28 -2.80
C LEU A 14 -3.41 23.42 -3.59
N GLN A 15 -4.12 24.53 -3.81
CA GLN A 15 -3.60 25.67 -4.55
C GLN A 15 -2.41 26.34 -3.84
N VAL A 16 -2.43 26.40 -2.50
CA VAL A 16 -1.37 27.00 -1.70
C VAL A 16 -0.14 26.09 -1.64
N HIS A 17 -0.34 24.79 -1.39
CA HIS A 17 0.75 23.85 -1.11
C HIS A 17 1.30 23.16 -2.36
N TYR A 18 0.48 22.96 -3.39
CA TYR A 18 0.85 22.28 -4.64
C TYR A 18 0.30 23.05 -5.86
N PRO A 19 0.75 24.30 -6.11
CA PRO A 19 0.17 25.19 -7.12
C PRO A 19 0.27 24.67 -8.57
N THR A 20 1.18 23.73 -8.82
CA THR A 20 1.39 23.06 -10.10
C THR A 20 0.32 22.00 -10.40
N LEU A 21 -0.34 21.46 -9.37
CA LEU A 21 -1.44 20.52 -9.53
C LEU A 21 -2.73 21.28 -9.87
N LYS A 22 -3.48 20.73 -10.83
CA LYS A 22 -4.75 21.31 -11.31
C LYS A 22 -5.87 20.32 -11.11
N ILE A 23 -7.02 20.85 -10.69
CA ILE A 23 -8.26 20.09 -10.59
C ILE A 23 -8.96 20.15 -11.95
N GLN A 24 -9.33 18.99 -12.47
CA GLN A 24 -10.10 18.85 -13.69
C GLN A 24 -11.17 17.77 -13.54
N LYS A 25 -12.02 17.60 -14.56
CA LYS A 25 -12.95 16.48 -14.65
C LYS A 25 -12.63 15.67 -15.90
N SER A 26 -12.60 14.35 -15.76
CA SER A 26 -12.51 13.45 -16.90
C SER A 26 -13.81 13.46 -17.72
N ASN A 27 -13.78 12.85 -18.90
CA ASN A 27 -14.97 12.70 -19.76
C ASN A 27 -16.11 11.95 -19.05
N ASP A 28 -15.76 11.03 -18.15
CA ASP A 28 -16.72 10.24 -17.37
C ASP A 28 -17.17 10.97 -16.08
N GLY A 29 -16.83 12.25 -15.94
CA GLY A 29 -17.23 13.11 -14.82
C GLY A 29 -16.45 12.92 -13.53
N ILE A 30 -15.43 12.06 -13.52
CA ILE A 30 -14.56 11.82 -12.35
C ILE A 30 -13.70 13.06 -12.11
N VAL A 31 -13.64 13.53 -10.87
CA VAL A 31 -12.73 14.62 -10.49
C VAL A 31 -11.31 14.10 -10.43
N GLU A 32 -10.39 14.80 -11.08
CA GLU A 32 -8.98 14.46 -11.13
C GLU A 32 -8.12 15.62 -10.63
N ILE A 33 -6.99 15.29 -9.99
CA ILE A 33 -5.90 16.23 -9.68
C ILE A 33 -4.69 15.81 -10.52
N VAL A 34 -4.23 16.69 -11.40
CA VAL A 34 -3.22 16.34 -12.42
C VAL A 34 -2.13 17.40 -12.49
N GLY A 35 -0.89 16.96 -12.69
CA GLY A 35 0.22 17.83 -13.04
C GLY A 35 1.54 17.43 -12.38
N PRO A 36 2.53 18.33 -12.42
CA PRO A 36 3.76 18.18 -11.67
C PRO A 36 3.48 18.16 -10.18
N PHE A 37 3.85 17.06 -9.51
CA PHE A 37 3.84 16.92 -8.07
C PHE A 37 5.26 17.08 -7.56
N ILE A 38 5.51 18.24 -6.97
CA ILE A 38 6.79 18.60 -6.35
C ILE A 38 6.65 18.40 -4.85
N PHE A 39 7.58 17.67 -4.24
CA PHE A 39 7.57 17.45 -2.80
C PHE A 39 8.98 17.56 -2.22
N SER A 40 9.05 17.82 -0.91
CA SER A 40 10.26 17.64 -0.13
C SER A 40 9.94 16.92 1.16
N MET A 41 10.72 15.90 1.50
CA MET A 41 10.59 15.17 2.74
C MET A 41 11.96 14.72 3.23
N ALA A 42 12.14 14.65 4.54
CA ALA A 42 13.30 14.04 5.17
C ALA A 42 12.86 12.91 6.09
N PHE A 43 13.60 11.80 6.04
CA PHE A 43 13.36 10.62 6.85
C PHE A 43 14.69 10.14 7.45
N GLN A 44 14.69 9.86 8.76
CA GLN A 44 15.89 9.48 9.49
C GLN A 44 16.04 7.96 9.58
N SER A 45 15.07 7.30 10.18
CA SER A 45 15.08 5.85 10.41
C SER A 45 13.67 5.37 10.75
N GLU A 46 13.42 4.08 10.55
CA GLU A 46 12.14 3.46 10.88
C GLU A 46 11.81 3.63 12.37
N GLY A 47 10.56 4.00 12.66
CA GLY A 47 10.10 4.33 14.02
C GLY A 47 10.19 5.81 14.38
N GLU A 48 10.96 6.61 13.65
CA GLU A 48 11.01 8.07 13.81
C GLU A 48 10.07 8.78 12.82
N PRO A 49 9.45 9.91 13.21
CA PRO A 49 8.59 10.67 12.30
C PRO A 49 9.42 11.26 11.15
N TYR A 50 8.86 11.21 9.94
CA TYR A 50 9.39 11.98 8.81
C TYR A 50 8.95 13.46 8.91
N VAL A 51 9.67 14.33 8.20
CA VAL A 51 9.38 15.76 8.11
C VAL A 51 9.10 16.12 6.66
N ILE A 52 7.88 16.58 6.38
CA ILE A 52 7.50 17.14 5.07
C ILE A 52 7.87 18.62 5.04
N ASN A 53 8.38 19.09 3.90
CA ASN A 53 8.90 20.45 3.70
C ASN A 53 9.89 20.87 4.80
N PRO A 54 10.96 20.07 5.04
CA PRO A 54 11.92 20.37 6.09
C PRO A 54 12.61 21.72 5.82
N ALA A 55 12.87 22.47 6.89
CA ALA A 55 13.57 23.76 6.84
C ALA A 55 14.92 23.66 6.12
N LEU A 56 15.45 24.80 5.67
CA LEU A 56 16.70 24.85 4.90
C LEU A 56 17.90 24.32 5.72
N ASP A 57 17.90 24.54 7.02
CA ASP A 57 18.91 24.10 7.99
C ASP A 57 18.61 22.72 8.61
N TYR A 58 17.60 22.00 8.11
CA TYR A 58 17.30 20.66 8.58
C TYR A 58 18.38 19.66 8.15
N THR A 59 19.13 19.14 9.11
CA THR A 59 20.34 18.31 8.88
C THR A 59 20.16 16.83 9.24
N LYS A 60 18.99 16.42 9.73
CA LYS A 60 18.74 15.05 10.17
C LYS A 60 18.22 14.17 9.03
N GLY A 61 18.71 12.94 8.95
CA GLY A 61 18.21 11.94 8.01
C GLY A 61 18.46 12.27 6.53
N THR A 62 17.83 11.49 5.67
CA THR A 62 17.95 11.62 4.21
C THR A 62 16.88 12.56 3.69
N LYS A 63 17.28 13.78 3.33
CA LYS A 63 16.40 14.75 2.65
C LYS A 63 16.32 14.45 1.16
N ILE A 64 15.09 14.32 0.66
CA ILE A 64 14.80 14.23 -0.77
C ILE A 64 13.86 15.37 -1.13
N GLN A 65 14.23 16.11 -2.17
CA GLN A 65 13.34 16.98 -2.92
C GLN A 65 13.29 16.42 -4.34
N ASP A 66 12.09 16.18 -4.84
CA ASP A 66 11.90 15.50 -6.11
C ASP A 66 10.55 15.89 -6.74
N GLU A 67 10.36 15.46 -7.99
CA GLU A 67 9.16 15.72 -8.78
C GLU A 67 8.72 14.45 -9.54
N TYR A 68 7.40 14.27 -9.62
CA TYR A 68 6.75 13.31 -10.51
C TYR A 68 5.62 13.97 -11.28
N GLN A 69 5.36 13.50 -12.50
CA GLN A 69 4.12 13.83 -13.19
C GLN A 69 3.05 12.85 -12.71
N ILE A 70 1.99 13.35 -12.09
CA ILE A 70 0.97 12.49 -11.49
C ILE A 70 -0.45 12.83 -11.97
N ARG A 71 -1.32 11.85 -11.81
CA ARG A 71 -2.78 11.98 -11.92
C ARG A 71 -3.43 11.25 -10.75
N ILE A 72 -4.28 11.93 -10.02
CA ILE A 72 -5.06 11.39 -8.91
C ILE A 72 -6.52 11.40 -9.32
N GLU A 73 -7.16 10.23 -9.40
CA GLU A 73 -8.60 10.11 -9.61
C GLU A 73 -9.29 10.00 -8.26
N LEU A 74 -10.26 10.88 -7.98
CA LEU A 74 -11.05 10.84 -6.74
C LEU A 74 -12.18 9.81 -6.83
N LYS A 75 -11.76 8.55 -6.96
CA LYS A 75 -12.62 7.36 -6.87
C LYS A 75 -11.82 6.24 -6.21
N GLY A 76 -12.54 5.35 -5.52
CA GLY A 76 -11.97 4.09 -5.06
C GLY A 76 -11.87 3.07 -6.20
N SER A 77 -11.36 1.89 -5.88
CA SER A 77 -11.37 0.70 -6.70
C SER A 77 -11.91 -0.49 -5.92
N GLU A 78 -11.95 -1.67 -6.55
CA GLU A 78 -12.35 -2.88 -5.84
C GLU A 78 -11.35 -3.29 -4.74
N PHE A 79 -10.10 -2.79 -4.81
CA PHE A 79 -8.99 -3.15 -3.92
C PHE A 79 -8.59 -2.03 -2.94
N SER A 80 -9.08 -0.80 -3.10
CA SER A 80 -8.76 0.34 -2.24
C SER A 80 -9.93 1.33 -2.19
N ASP A 81 -10.24 1.87 -1.01
CA ASP A 81 -11.24 2.95 -0.89
C ASP A 81 -10.61 4.34 -1.09
N LEU A 82 -9.28 4.43 -1.23
CA LEU A 82 -8.52 5.66 -1.45
C LEU A 82 -8.62 6.16 -2.90
N PRO A 83 -8.31 7.44 -3.16
CA PRO A 83 -8.07 7.93 -4.53
C PRO A 83 -7.04 7.09 -5.28
N GLN A 84 -7.30 6.83 -6.57
CA GLN A 84 -6.35 6.11 -7.42
C GLN A 84 -5.27 7.07 -7.94
N VAL A 85 -4.01 6.82 -7.57
CA VAL A 85 -2.86 7.67 -7.93
C VAL A 85 -2.06 7.00 -9.03
N TYR A 86 -1.70 7.74 -10.07
CA TYR A 86 -0.91 7.26 -11.19
C TYR A 86 0.31 8.16 -11.37
N GLU A 87 1.48 7.54 -11.56
CA GLU A 87 2.64 8.23 -12.13
C GLU A 87 2.52 8.17 -13.66
N ILE A 88 2.43 9.34 -14.30
CA ILE A 88 2.11 9.47 -15.73
C ILE A 88 3.31 9.97 -16.57
N GLY A 89 4.47 10.22 -15.94
CA GLY A 89 5.72 10.62 -16.59
C GLY A 89 6.58 9.44 -17.05
N SER A 90 6.13 8.20 -16.84
CA SER A 90 6.86 6.95 -17.14
C SER A 90 8.16 6.76 -16.36
N ARG A 91 8.43 7.55 -15.31
CA ARG A 91 9.66 7.43 -14.53
C ARG A 91 9.72 6.09 -13.81
N LEU A 92 8.64 5.67 -13.14
CA LEU A 92 8.63 4.41 -12.40
C LEU A 92 8.69 3.20 -13.35
N GLN A 93 8.09 3.32 -14.55
CA GLN A 93 8.23 2.32 -15.59
C GLN A 93 9.70 2.15 -16.01
N LYS A 94 10.40 3.25 -16.27
CA LYS A 94 11.83 3.23 -16.63
C LYS A 94 12.71 2.64 -15.51
N VAL A 95 12.39 2.93 -14.25
CA VAL A 95 13.09 2.32 -13.10
C VAL A 95 12.89 0.81 -13.08
N ALA A 96 11.66 0.34 -13.30
CA ALA A 96 11.35 -1.08 -13.35
C ALA A 96 12.10 -1.78 -14.50
N ASP A 97 12.00 -1.23 -15.72
CA ASP A 97 12.65 -1.78 -16.91
C ASP A 97 14.17 -1.79 -16.78
N GLY A 98 14.76 -0.67 -16.35
CA GLY A 98 16.21 -0.52 -16.17
C GLY A 98 16.81 -1.43 -15.09
N ARG A 99 15.97 -2.00 -14.21
CA ARG A 99 16.38 -2.90 -13.13
C ARG A 99 15.83 -4.31 -13.27
N ASN A 100 15.12 -4.62 -14.35
CA ASN A 100 14.42 -5.89 -14.54
C ASN A 100 13.52 -6.26 -13.35
N LEU A 101 12.81 -5.25 -12.82
CA LEU A 101 11.83 -5.41 -11.75
C LEU A 101 10.43 -5.52 -12.35
N ARG A 102 9.53 -6.17 -11.62
CA ARG A 102 8.10 -6.07 -11.91
C ARG A 102 7.58 -4.75 -11.34
N ARG A 103 6.49 -4.23 -11.89
CA ARG A 103 5.91 -2.96 -11.42
C ARG A 103 5.39 -3.05 -10.00
N GLU A 104 4.92 -4.24 -9.61
CA GLU A 104 4.45 -4.53 -8.25
C GLU A 104 5.58 -4.40 -7.23
N ASP A 105 6.83 -4.70 -7.62
CA ASP A 105 8.00 -4.53 -6.77
C ASP A 105 8.27 -3.04 -6.47
N LEU A 106 7.71 -2.12 -7.26
CA LEU A 106 7.65 -0.67 -7.02
C LEU A 106 6.32 -0.21 -6.41
N HIS A 107 5.53 -1.11 -5.84
CA HIS A 107 4.21 -0.82 -5.27
C HIS A 107 3.25 -0.17 -6.27
N ILE A 108 3.30 -0.62 -7.52
CA ILE A 108 2.32 -0.28 -8.55
C ILE A 108 1.40 -1.47 -8.79
N ASN A 109 0.10 -1.26 -8.61
CA ASN A 109 -0.91 -2.27 -8.85
C ASN A 109 -0.98 -2.64 -10.35
N PRO A 110 -1.56 -3.80 -10.71
CA PRO A 110 -1.76 -4.18 -12.11
C PRO A 110 -2.56 -3.15 -12.93
N SER A 111 -3.42 -2.36 -12.27
CA SER A 111 -4.15 -1.24 -12.90
C SER A 111 -3.27 -0.04 -13.27
N GLY A 112 -2.01 -0.03 -12.84
CA GLY A 112 -1.09 1.10 -12.93
C GLY A 112 -1.20 2.10 -11.77
N ALA A 113 -2.18 1.94 -10.88
CA ALA A 113 -2.34 2.81 -9.71
C ALA A 113 -1.33 2.45 -8.61
N ALA A 114 -0.86 3.45 -7.86
CA ALA A 114 0.01 3.26 -6.70
C ALA A 114 -0.72 2.50 -5.58
N CYS A 115 -0.04 1.52 -4.99
CA CYS A 115 -0.43 0.87 -3.75
C CYS A 115 0.10 1.71 -2.58
N LEU A 116 -0.68 2.70 -2.15
CA LEU A 116 -0.25 3.65 -1.11
C LEU A 116 -0.17 3.01 0.27
N CYS A 117 -1.07 2.09 0.57
CA CYS A 117 -1.04 1.24 1.75
C CYS A 117 -1.89 -0.02 1.50
N ILE A 118 -1.83 -0.98 2.41
CA ILE A 118 -2.75 -2.12 2.37
C ILE A 118 -4.14 -1.67 2.81
N ARG A 119 -5.19 -2.12 2.11
CA ARG A 119 -6.56 -1.65 2.34
C ARG A 119 -7.04 -1.65 3.80
N PRO A 120 -6.75 -2.67 4.62
CA PRO A 120 -7.15 -2.66 6.03
C PRO A 120 -6.55 -1.52 6.86
N ASP A 121 -5.43 -0.93 6.43
CA ASP A 121 -4.78 0.20 7.12
C ASP A 121 -5.35 1.55 6.68
N GLU A 122 -6.15 1.62 5.61
CA GLU A 122 -6.65 2.89 5.05
C GLU A 122 -7.43 3.71 6.08
N ALA A 123 -8.34 3.08 6.82
CA ALA A 123 -9.11 3.75 7.87
C ALA A 123 -8.26 4.14 9.08
N GLY A 124 -7.15 3.44 9.32
CA GLY A 124 -6.18 3.83 10.36
C GLY A 124 -5.34 5.03 9.95
N ASN A 125 -5.00 5.13 8.66
CA ASN A 125 -4.27 6.26 8.09
C ASN A 125 -5.16 7.50 7.95
N LEU A 126 -6.46 7.34 7.71
CA LEU A 126 -7.44 8.42 7.57
C LEU A 126 -8.62 8.21 8.55
N PRO A 127 -8.40 8.33 9.88
CA PRO A 127 -9.39 7.97 10.89
C PRO A 127 -10.63 8.87 10.91
N ASN A 128 -10.51 10.09 10.39
CA ASN A 128 -11.60 11.06 10.31
C ASN A 128 -12.29 11.09 8.94
N GLY A 129 -12.05 10.07 8.11
CA GLY A 129 -12.48 10.03 6.72
C GLY A 129 -11.49 10.74 5.78
N PHE A 130 -11.88 10.87 4.52
CA PHE A 130 -11.02 11.50 3.52
C PHE A 130 -10.88 13.01 3.76
N ASN A 131 -9.63 13.45 3.87
CA ASN A 131 -9.19 14.83 3.89
C ASN A 131 -7.99 14.93 2.96
N LEU A 132 -7.94 15.96 2.10
CA LEU A 132 -6.91 16.02 1.06
C LEU A 132 -5.51 16.22 1.65
N GLU A 133 -5.39 17.03 2.70
CA GLU A 133 -4.12 17.29 3.37
C GLU A 133 -3.57 16.02 4.03
N ASP A 134 -4.39 15.31 4.80
CA ASP A 134 -3.98 14.05 5.43
C ASP A 134 -3.61 12.99 4.38
N PHE A 135 -4.39 12.88 3.31
CA PHE A 135 -4.07 11.98 2.20
C PHE A 135 -2.70 12.29 1.59
N PHE A 136 -2.38 13.56 1.38
CA PHE A 136 -1.09 13.96 0.84
C PHE A 136 0.04 13.68 1.82
N ASN A 137 -0.13 14.08 3.08
CA ASN A 137 0.93 14.03 4.08
C ASN A 137 1.21 12.62 4.57
N ILE A 138 0.18 11.79 4.72
CA ILE A 138 0.29 10.44 5.30
C ILE A 138 0.58 9.39 4.23
N LEU A 139 0.07 9.58 3.01
CA LEU A 139 0.10 8.55 1.96
C LEU A 139 0.86 8.98 0.71
N LEU A 140 0.51 10.11 0.09
CA LEU A 140 1.06 10.50 -1.21
C LEU A 140 2.55 10.88 -1.16
N VAL A 141 2.92 11.82 -0.27
CA VAL A 141 4.30 12.28 -0.12
C VAL A 141 5.20 11.13 0.33
N PRO A 142 4.85 10.32 1.36
CA PRO A 142 5.67 9.18 1.76
C PRO A 142 5.86 8.14 0.66
N PHE A 143 4.82 7.87 -0.14
CA PHE A 143 4.93 6.96 -1.29
C PHE A 143 5.98 7.45 -2.29
N PHE A 144 5.87 8.68 -2.79
CA PHE A 144 6.81 9.19 -3.79
C PHE A 144 8.22 9.43 -3.21
N TYR A 145 8.32 9.81 -1.93
CA TYR A 145 9.61 9.80 -1.23
C TYR A 145 10.26 8.41 -1.27
N ALA A 146 9.50 7.36 -0.94
CA ALA A 146 10.01 6.00 -0.94
C ALA A 146 10.46 5.54 -2.34
N GLN A 147 9.74 5.94 -3.38
CA GLN A 147 10.15 5.69 -4.77
C GLN A 147 11.48 6.36 -5.10
N SER A 148 11.62 7.65 -4.82
CA SER A 148 12.88 8.39 -5.03
C SER A 148 14.03 7.82 -4.19
N TYR A 149 13.75 7.40 -2.96
CA TYR A 149 14.73 6.78 -2.09
C TYR A 149 15.19 5.42 -2.64
N PHE A 150 14.27 4.58 -3.08
CA PHE A 150 14.57 3.29 -3.71
C PHE A 150 15.34 3.45 -5.02
N GLU A 151 14.95 4.43 -5.84
CA GLU A 151 15.68 4.76 -7.06
C GLU A 151 17.12 5.17 -6.75
N LYS A 152 17.37 5.93 -5.68
CA LYS A 152 18.74 6.36 -5.32
C LYS A 152 19.56 5.27 -4.63
N ASN A 153 18.95 4.48 -3.74
CA ASN A 153 19.66 3.61 -2.80
C ASN A 153 19.48 2.11 -3.06
N ASN A 154 18.62 1.75 -4.02
CA ASN A 154 18.24 0.36 -4.33
C ASN A 154 17.74 -0.44 -3.11
N THR A 155 17.22 0.28 -2.12
CA THR A 155 16.68 -0.23 -0.86
C THR A 155 15.51 0.66 -0.47
N TRP A 156 14.51 0.10 0.20
CA TRP A 156 13.38 0.87 0.70
C TRP A 156 13.75 1.57 2.01
N PRO A 157 13.21 2.78 2.27
CA PRO A 157 13.53 3.53 3.47
C PRO A 157 12.97 2.88 4.75
N TRP A 158 11.90 2.08 4.64
CA TRP A 158 11.26 1.38 5.76
C TRP A 158 10.73 0.01 5.34
N GLY A 159 10.26 -0.78 6.30
CA GLY A 159 9.73 -2.12 6.08
C GLY A 159 8.52 -2.15 5.14
N GLN A 160 8.35 -3.27 4.44
CA GLN A 160 7.29 -3.46 3.46
C GLN A 160 6.53 -4.75 3.70
N TYR A 161 5.28 -4.79 3.23
CA TYR A 161 4.55 -6.03 3.07
C TYR A 161 4.88 -6.67 1.72
N SER A 162 4.84 -7.99 1.69
CA SER A 162 4.85 -8.79 0.46
C SER A 162 3.67 -8.43 -0.44
N HIS A 163 3.82 -8.64 -1.75
CA HIS A 163 2.78 -8.30 -2.72
C HIS A 163 1.56 -9.23 -2.66
N GLY A 164 0.39 -8.68 -3.01
CA GLY A 164 -0.86 -9.42 -3.16
C GLY A 164 -1.33 -10.07 -1.86
N VAL A 165 -1.85 -11.30 -1.96
CA VAL A 165 -2.41 -12.04 -0.81
C VAL A 165 -1.43 -12.24 0.34
N TRP A 166 -0.13 -12.29 0.07
CA TRP A 166 0.89 -12.53 1.10
C TRP A 166 0.98 -11.35 2.08
N GLY A 167 0.89 -10.12 1.57
CA GLY A 167 0.87 -8.92 2.39
C GLY A 167 -0.32 -8.86 3.34
N PHE A 168 -1.49 -9.37 2.92
CA PHE A 168 -2.66 -9.48 3.81
C PHE A 168 -2.44 -10.45 4.97
N ILE A 169 -1.76 -11.57 4.71
CA ILE A 169 -1.44 -12.56 5.75
C ILE A 169 -0.39 -12.00 6.73
N GLU A 170 0.61 -11.27 6.22
CA GLU A 170 1.61 -10.58 7.04
C GLU A 170 0.98 -9.46 7.87
N TRP A 171 0.11 -8.65 7.27
CA TRP A 171 -0.66 -7.62 7.96
C TRP A 171 -1.48 -8.21 9.11
N TYR A 172 -2.18 -9.33 8.85
CA TYR A 172 -2.99 -10.01 9.85
C TYR A 172 -2.14 -10.52 11.02
N LEU A 173 -0.96 -11.06 10.73
CA LEU A 173 -0.01 -11.50 11.76
C LEU A 173 0.42 -10.35 12.68
N LYS A 174 0.54 -9.11 12.16
CA LYS A 174 0.99 -7.94 12.94
C LYS A 174 -0.12 -7.31 13.80
N GLN A 175 -1.38 -7.71 13.64
CA GLN A 175 -2.46 -7.15 14.44
C GLN A 175 -2.31 -7.53 15.92
N GLU A 176 -2.41 -6.59 16.87
CA GLU A 176 -2.30 -6.94 18.30
C GLU A 176 -3.39 -7.92 18.76
N LYS A 177 -4.62 -7.74 18.27
CA LYS A 177 -5.77 -8.59 18.57
C LYS A 177 -6.57 -8.89 17.29
N SER A 178 -6.86 -10.16 17.08
CA SER A 178 -7.85 -10.57 16.07
C SER A 178 -9.24 -10.62 16.70
N THR A 179 -10.25 -10.38 15.87
CA THR A 179 -11.67 -10.57 16.18
C THR A 179 -12.29 -11.43 15.10
N SER A 180 -13.45 -12.04 15.37
CA SER A 180 -14.20 -12.79 14.35
C SER A 180 -14.46 -11.93 13.11
N THR A 181 -14.90 -10.69 13.30
CA THR A 181 -15.15 -9.74 12.21
C THR A 181 -13.90 -9.44 11.37
N LYS A 182 -12.74 -9.18 12.00
CA LYS A 182 -11.49 -8.95 11.25
C LYS A 182 -11.03 -10.18 10.48
N THR A 183 -11.23 -11.37 11.08
CA THR A 183 -10.91 -12.65 10.47
C THR A 183 -11.78 -12.92 9.25
N GLU A 184 -13.09 -12.71 9.36
CA GLU A 184 -14.05 -12.83 8.27
C GLU A 184 -13.78 -11.82 7.16
N ASP A 185 -13.54 -10.55 7.49
CA ASP A 185 -13.20 -9.51 6.52
C ASP A 185 -11.93 -9.86 5.73
N LEU A 186 -10.89 -10.35 6.40
CA LEU A 186 -9.69 -10.86 5.73
C LEU A 186 -10.04 -12.00 4.76
N LEU A 187 -10.80 -13.00 5.20
CA LEU A 187 -11.16 -14.15 4.36
C LEU A 187 -11.97 -13.72 3.13
N GLN A 188 -12.94 -12.82 3.30
CA GLN A 188 -13.71 -12.24 2.21
C GLN A 188 -12.83 -11.47 1.21
N ARG A 189 -11.80 -10.77 1.68
CA ARG A 189 -10.81 -10.12 0.80
C ARG A 189 -9.98 -11.14 0.04
N LEU A 190 -9.45 -12.15 0.74
CA LEU A 190 -8.63 -13.21 0.12
C LEU A 190 -9.40 -13.97 -0.96
N GLN A 191 -10.71 -14.20 -0.76
CA GLN A 191 -11.58 -14.85 -1.75
C GLN A 191 -11.61 -14.16 -3.12
N LYS A 192 -11.35 -12.85 -3.17
CA LYS A 192 -11.31 -12.09 -4.43
C LYS A 192 -10.08 -12.41 -5.29
N TYR A 193 -9.05 -13.04 -4.71
CA TYR A 193 -7.81 -13.40 -5.42
C TYR A 193 -7.86 -14.82 -6.01
N GLY A 194 -8.96 -15.16 -6.70
CA GLY A 194 -9.23 -16.42 -7.43
C GLY A 194 -8.25 -17.59 -7.23
N ASN A 195 -7.19 -17.64 -8.04
CA ASN A 195 -6.23 -18.76 -8.05
C ASN A 195 -5.43 -18.87 -6.75
N GLU A 196 -4.98 -17.74 -6.21
CA GLU A 196 -4.31 -17.64 -4.93
C GLU A 196 -5.25 -18.10 -3.80
N TRP A 197 -6.52 -17.69 -3.84
CA TRP A 197 -7.52 -18.14 -2.88
C TRP A 197 -7.66 -19.66 -2.87
N THR A 198 -7.67 -20.29 -4.03
CA THR A 198 -7.77 -21.76 -4.12
C THR A 198 -6.61 -22.45 -3.38
N LYS A 199 -5.39 -21.93 -3.52
CA LYS A 199 -4.20 -22.45 -2.80
C LYS A 199 -4.30 -22.18 -1.29
N ILE A 200 -4.74 -20.99 -0.90
CA ILE A 200 -4.91 -20.58 0.50
C ILE A 200 -5.96 -21.45 1.19
N ARG A 201 -7.13 -21.63 0.56
CA ARG A 201 -8.23 -22.44 1.06
C ARG A 201 -7.80 -23.88 1.35
N ALA A 202 -6.99 -24.48 0.47
CA ALA A 202 -6.46 -25.82 0.68
C ALA A 202 -5.59 -25.93 1.95
N ILE A 203 -4.79 -24.90 2.25
CA ILE A 203 -3.93 -24.85 3.43
C ILE A 203 -4.71 -24.56 4.72
N LEU A 204 -5.75 -23.73 4.61
CA LEU A 204 -6.62 -23.40 5.73
C LEU A 204 -7.62 -24.52 6.07
N ALA A 205 -7.85 -25.48 5.16
CA ALA A 205 -8.76 -26.61 5.35
C ALA A 205 -8.57 -27.29 6.72
N PRO A 206 -9.63 -27.65 7.47
CA PRO A 206 -9.54 -28.05 8.88
C PRO A 206 -8.47 -29.11 9.16
N ARG A 207 -8.41 -30.17 8.34
CA ARG A 207 -7.48 -31.29 8.51
C ARG A 207 -6.06 -31.03 8.00
N TYR A 208 -5.83 -29.95 7.27
CA TYR A 208 -4.52 -29.66 6.70
C TYR A 208 -3.54 -29.18 7.79
N LYS A 209 -2.40 -29.86 7.95
CA LYS A 209 -1.35 -29.43 8.89
C LYS A 209 -0.34 -28.56 8.16
N ILE A 210 -0.32 -27.28 8.49
CA ILE A 210 0.61 -26.30 7.93
C ILE A 210 1.99 -26.52 8.56
N LYS A 211 2.99 -26.89 7.77
CA LYS A 211 4.35 -27.17 8.25
C LYS A 211 5.38 -26.34 7.50
N GLY A 212 6.33 -25.76 8.23
CA GLY A 212 7.33 -24.88 7.64
C GLY A 212 8.26 -25.52 6.60
N HIS A 213 8.38 -26.86 6.57
CA HIS A 213 9.17 -27.60 5.58
C HIS A 213 8.41 -27.89 4.27
N GLN A 214 7.12 -27.59 4.19
CA GLN A 214 6.37 -27.69 2.95
C GLN A 214 6.84 -26.60 1.98
N ASN A 215 6.69 -26.87 0.67
CA ASN A 215 6.99 -25.88 -0.36
C ASN A 215 6.08 -24.66 -0.21
N CYS A 216 6.65 -23.48 -0.44
CA CYS A 216 5.91 -22.23 -0.40
C CYS A 216 4.92 -22.17 -1.56
N ILE A 217 3.70 -21.69 -1.27
CA ILE A 217 2.63 -21.53 -2.27
C ILE A 217 2.78 -20.28 -3.14
N CYS A 218 3.82 -19.47 -2.91
CA CYS A 218 4.18 -18.33 -3.77
C CYS A 218 4.73 -18.75 -5.14
N GLY A 219 5.04 -20.04 -5.34
CA GLY A 219 5.59 -20.57 -6.60
C GLY A 219 7.12 -20.71 -6.62
N LYS A 220 7.85 -20.04 -5.73
CA LYS A 220 9.26 -20.36 -5.46
C LYS A 220 9.29 -21.71 -4.75
N MET A 221 9.89 -22.73 -5.37
CA MET A 221 9.98 -24.11 -4.87
C MET A 221 10.88 -24.27 -3.63
N GLU A 222 10.82 -23.32 -2.71
CA GLU A 222 11.57 -23.28 -1.46
C GLU A 222 10.65 -23.62 -0.28
N LYS A 223 11.26 -24.00 0.84
CA LYS A 223 10.52 -24.28 2.10
C LYS A 223 9.85 -23.01 2.59
N MET A 224 8.58 -23.07 2.95
CA MET A 224 7.79 -21.89 3.33
C MET A 224 8.41 -21.12 4.51
N ARG A 225 9.00 -21.81 5.49
CA ARG A 225 9.70 -21.16 6.62
C ARG A 225 10.96 -20.38 6.23
N ASN A 226 11.54 -20.68 5.06
CA ASN A 226 12.71 -19.98 4.53
C ASN A 226 12.28 -18.92 3.52
N CYS A 227 11.26 -19.21 2.72
CA CYS A 227 10.81 -18.37 1.63
C CYS A 227 9.96 -17.18 2.13
N HIS A 228 8.96 -17.45 2.98
CA HIS A 228 8.05 -16.44 3.55
C HIS A 228 7.73 -16.79 5.02
N PRO A 229 8.67 -16.55 5.96
CA PRO A 229 8.50 -16.94 7.37
C PRO A 229 7.32 -16.25 8.07
N GLU A 230 7.09 -14.97 7.78
CA GLU A 230 5.96 -14.22 8.37
C GLU A 230 4.63 -14.69 7.78
N VAL A 231 4.54 -14.94 6.48
CA VAL A 231 3.34 -15.55 5.87
C VAL A 231 3.01 -16.91 6.49
N PHE A 232 4.03 -17.74 6.73
CA PHE A 232 3.84 -19.03 7.41
C PHE A 232 3.22 -18.87 8.80
N ARG A 233 3.76 -17.96 9.62
CA ARG A 233 3.21 -17.67 10.95
C ARG A 233 1.81 -17.05 10.87
N GLY A 234 1.57 -16.18 9.89
CA GLY A 234 0.27 -15.59 9.64
C GLY A 234 -0.79 -16.64 9.31
N PHE A 235 -0.45 -17.66 8.53
CA PHE A 235 -1.36 -18.78 8.28
C PHE A 235 -1.67 -19.61 9.52
N TRP A 236 -0.68 -19.84 10.39
CA TRP A 236 -0.91 -20.50 11.68
C TRP A 236 -1.88 -19.71 12.55
N ARG A 237 -1.63 -18.41 12.69
CA ARG A 237 -2.49 -17.52 13.46
C ARG A 237 -3.91 -17.49 12.88
N LEU A 238 -4.05 -17.28 11.57
CA LEU A 238 -5.35 -17.25 10.90
C LEU A 238 -6.12 -18.56 11.11
N LYS A 239 -5.46 -19.71 10.98
CA LYS A 239 -6.09 -21.01 11.20
C LYS A 239 -6.52 -21.23 12.65
N GLN A 240 -5.71 -20.77 13.62
CA GLN A 240 -6.06 -20.81 15.02
C GLN A 240 -7.29 -19.94 15.30
N ASP A 241 -7.27 -18.68 14.86
CA ASP A 241 -8.37 -17.74 15.04
C ASP A 241 -9.66 -18.24 14.38
N MET A 242 -9.58 -18.84 13.19
CA MET A 242 -10.74 -19.49 12.55
C MET A 242 -11.33 -20.62 13.41
N SER A 243 -10.48 -21.42 14.06
CA SER A 243 -10.93 -22.49 14.97
C SER A 243 -11.58 -21.89 16.22
N ASP A 244 -10.93 -20.90 16.84
CA ASP A 244 -11.39 -20.27 18.08
C ASP A 244 -12.73 -19.53 17.87
N PHE A 245 -12.89 -18.87 16.73
CA PHE A 245 -14.12 -18.17 16.34
C PHE A 245 -15.15 -19.05 15.62
N LYS A 246 -14.85 -20.34 15.37
CA LYS A 246 -15.71 -21.29 14.66
C LYS A 246 -16.10 -20.83 13.24
N ILE A 247 -15.17 -20.18 12.53
CA ILE A 247 -15.33 -19.71 11.15
C ILE A 247 -15.03 -20.86 10.18
N LEU A 248 -15.92 -21.05 9.20
CA LEU A 248 -15.81 -22.08 8.16
C LEU A 248 -15.60 -21.44 6.78
N ILE A 249 -14.87 -22.12 5.90
CA ILE A 249 -14.51 -21.70 4.53
C ILE A 249 -14.71 -22.81 3.50
#